data_AF-A0A2K5MYU8-F1
#
_entry.id   AF-A0A2K5MYU8-F1
#
_cell.length_a   1.000
_cell.length_b   1.000
_cell.length_c   1.000
_cell.angle_alpha   90.00
_cell.angle_beta   90.00
_cell.angle_gamma   90.00
#
_symmetry.space_group_name_H-M   'P 1'
#
loop_
_entity.id
_entity.type
_entity.pdbx_description
1 polymer ?
#
loop_
_entity_poly.entity_id
_entity_poly.type
_entity_poly.pdbx_seq_one_letter_code
_entity_poly.pdbx_strand_id
1 'polypeptide(L)'
;MASEASVRLGTPPDRLWIQKPGIYEDEEGRTWVTVVVRFNPSHREWARASQGSTYEPSITVHLWQMAVHTREPLFSSQMPFSQLPPVWQLYPGRKYRAADSSFWEIVDHGQIDSMEQLVLTYQPERKD
;
A
#
# COMPACT_ATOMS: atom_id res chain seq x y z
N MET A 1 -5.79 -30.29 13.46
CA MET A 1 -6.45 -29.13 12.84
C MET A 1 -6.18 -27.94 13.74
N ALA A 2 -5.30 -27.02 13.33
CA ALA A 2 -5.13 -25.77 14.04
C ALA A 2 -5.97 -24.73 13.30
N SER A 3 -7.08 -24.32 13.92
CA SER A 3 -7.79 -23.12 13.52
C SER A 3 -6.89 -21.96 13.91
N GLU A 4 -6.15 -21.40 12.94
CA GLU A 4 -5.45 -20.13 13.14
C GLU A 4 -6.48 -19.12 13.59
N ALA A 5 -6.41 -18.78 14.88
CA ALA A 5 -7.19 -17.72 15.45
C ALA A 5 -6.75 -16.44 14.74
N SER A 6 -7.56 -15.96 13.80
CA SER A 6 -7.48 -14.59 13.32
C SER A 6 -7.72 -13.72 14.55
N VAL A 7 -6.62 -13.34 15.22
CA VAL A 7 -6.63 -12.37 16.30
C VAL A 7 -7.37 -11.17 15.70
N ARG A 8 -8.49 -10.78 16.33
CA ARG A 8 -9.25 -9.62 15.87
C ARG A 8 -8.33 -8.42 15.99
N LEU A 9 -7.74 -8.04 14.86
CA LEU A 9 -6.97 -6.82 14.77
C LEU A 9 -7.92 -5.64 14.93
N GLY A 10 -7.35 -4.51 15.35
CA GLY A 10 -8.07 -3.25 15.33
C GLY A 10 -8.61 -2.93 13.94
N THR A 11 -9.40 -1.88 13.85
CA THR A 11 -9.79 -1.33 12.55
C THR A 11 -8.52 -0.92 11.79
N PRO A 12 -8.46 -1.09 10.45
CA PRO A 12 -7.39 -0.48 9.66
C PRO A 12 -7.37 1.04 9.92
N PRO A 13 -6.19 1.68 9.82
CA PRO A 13 -6.05 3.11 10.13
C PRO A 13 -7.02 3.96 9.29
N ASP A 14 -7.66 4.97 9.87
CA ASP A 14 -8.50 5.90 9.11
C ASP A 14 -7.67 6.70 8.12
N ARG A 15 -6.43 7.04 8.48
CA ARG A 15 -5.56 7.84 7.63
C ARG A 15 -4.11 7.37 7.69
N LEU A 16 -3.40 7.55 6.59
CA LEU A 16 -1.96 7.35 6.50
C LEU A 16 -1.35 8.58 5.84
N TRP A 17 -0.43 9.25 6.51
CA TRP A 17 0.30 10.40 5.97
C TRP A 17 1.77 10.06 5.75
N ILE A 18 2.30 10.42 4.59
CA ILE A 18 3.71 10.21 4.29
C ILE A 18 4.59 11.08 5.20
N GLN A 19 5.51 10.44 5.91
CA GLN A 19 6.57 11.12 6.66
C GLN A 19 7.85 11.17 5.83
N LYS A 20 8.16 10.06 5.15
CA LYS A 20 9.30 9.89 4.24
C LYS A 20 8.91 8.91 3.13
N PRO A 21 9.63 8.86 2.00
CA PRO A 21 9.39 7.83 0.98
C PRO A 21 9.35 6.42 1.60
N GLY A 22 8.19 5.75 1.48
CA GLY A 22 7.96 4.42 2.04
C GLY A 22 7.63 4.37 3.53
N ILE A 23 7.52 5.50 4.24
CA ILE A 23 7.18 5.56 5.66
C ILE A 23 5.96 6.46 5.85
N TYR A 24 4.93 5.90 6.46
CA TYR A 24 3.66 6.55 6.75
C TYR A 24 3.40 6.58 8.25
N GLU A 25 2.59 7.53 8.69
CA GLU A 25 2.11 7.65 10.05
C GLU A 25 0.58 7.65 10.04
N ASP A 26 -0.05 6.97 10.98
CA ASP A 26 -1.51 6.96 11.14
C ASP A 26 -2.03 7.95 12.18
N GLU A 27 -3.36 8.04 12.34
CA GLU A 27 -4.00 8.97 13.27
C GLU A 27 -3.69 8.70 14.75
N GLU A 28 -3.22 7.50 15.07
CA GLU A 28 -2.78 7.11 16.41
C GLU A 28 -1.28 7.36 16.62
N GLY A 29 -0.59 7.92 15.62
CA GLY A 29 0.85 8.17 15.64
C GLY A 29 1.68 6.89 15.47
N ARG A 30 1.09 5.81 14.96
CA ARG A 30 1.82 4.56 14.67
C ARG A 30 2.48 4.68 13.30
N THR A 31 3.72 4.21 13.24
CA THR A 31 4.49 4.23 11.99
C THR A 31 4.23 2.96 11.17
N TRP A 32 4.01 3.14 9.88
CA TRP A 32 3.78 2.12 8.87
C TRP A 32 4.88 2.18 7.81
N VAL A 33 5.62 1.09 7.66
CA VAL A 33 6.77 0.98 6.76
C VAL A 33 6.40 0.14 5.56
N THR A 34 6.60 0.68 4.37
CA THR A 34 6.43 -0.05 3.12
C THR A 34 7.60 -1.02 2.95
N VAL A 35 7.32 -2.31 2.99
CA VAL A 35 8.32 -3.38 2.85
C VAL A 35 8.35 -3.96 1.44
N VAL A 36 7.25 -3.85 0.71
CA VAL A 36 7.12 -4.39 -0.65
C VAL A 36 6.28 -3.43 -1.50
N VAL A 37 6.75 -3.15 -2.70
CA VAL A 37 5.98 -2.53 -3.79
C VAL A 37 6.09 -3.44 -5.01
N ARG A 38 4.96 -3.94 -5.51
CA ARG A 38 4.88 -4.79 -6.69
C ARG A 38 4.16 -4.05 -7.81
N PHE A 39 4.79 -3.99 -8.97
CA PHE A 39 4.18 -3.52 -10.20
C PHE A 39 3.77 -4.76 -11.01
N ASN A 40 2.47 -4.92 -11.27
CA ASN A 40 1.97 -6.06 -12.02
C ASN A 40 1.50 -5.62 -13.40
N PRO A 41 2.23 -5.94 -14.49
CA PRO A 41 1.61 -5.99 -15.80
C PRO A 41 0.92 -7.32 -16.02
N SER A 42 -0.28 -7.32 -16.60
CA SER A 42 -0.66 -8.52 -17.34
C SER A 42 0.24 -8.62 -18.58
N HIS A 43 0.68 -9.83 -18.95
CA HIS A 43 1.57 -10.07 -20.10
C HIS A 43 1.05 -9.47 -21.43
N ARG A 44 -0.27 -9.28 -21.56
CA ARG A 44 -0.91 -8.60 -22.70
C ARG A 44 -0.72 -7.09 -22.69
N GLU A 45 -0.60 -6.47 -21.52
CA GLU A 45 -0.55 -5.02 -21.36
C GLU A 45 0.85 -4.46 -21.64
N TRP A 46 1.91 -5.21 -21.30
CA TRP A 46 3.28 -4.89 -21.72
C TRP A 46 3.40 -4.74 -23.24
N ALA A 47 2.82 -5.67 -24.01
CA ALA A 47 2.85 -5.65 -25.47
C ALA A 47 2.04 -4.50 -26.12
N ARG A 48 1.09 -3.91 -25.38
CA ARG A 48 0.30 -2.74 -25.83
C ARG A 48 0.94 -1.41 -25.43
N ALA A 49 1.59 -1.34 -24.27
CA ALA A 49 2.35 -0.16 -23.84
C ALA A 49 3.47 0.20 -24.84
N SER A 50 4.06 -0.81 -25.50
CA SER A 50 5.06 -0.62 -26.57
C SER A 50 4.53 0.06 -27.84
N GLN A 51 3.20 0.23 -27.97
CA GLN A 51 2.54 0.84 -29.13
C GLN A 51 2.03 2.27 -28.86
N GLY A 52 2.48 2.92 -27.78
CA GLY A 52 2.21 4.35 -27.53
C GLY A 52 0.97 4.65 -26.68
N SER A 53 0.41 3.67 -25.95
CA SER A 53 -0.61 3.95 -24.93
C SER A 53 0.03 4.34 -23.60
N THR A 54 -0.50 5.35 -22.91
CA THR A 54 -0.21 5.64 -21.49
C THR A 54 -0.58 4.41 -20.66
N TYR A 55 0.42 3.61 -20.30
CA TYR A 55 0.23 2.39 -19.53
C TYR A 55 0.39 2.69 -18.04
N GLU A 56 -0.70 2.52 -17.30
CA GLU A 56 -0.68 2.56 -15.83
C GLU A 56 -0.69 1.11 -15.30
N PRO A 57 0.35 0.67 -14.56
CA PRO A 57 0.36 -0.67 -13.97
C PRO A 57 -0.54 -0.75 -12.75
N SER A 58 -1.05 -1.95 -12.46
CA SER A 58 -1.59 -2.24 -11.13
C SER A 58 -0.44 -2.28 -10.13
N ILE A 59 -0.66 -1.73 -8.92
CA ILE A 59 0.35 -1.63 -7.88
C ILE A 59 -0.17 -2.34 -6.63
N THR A 60 0.63 -3.22 -6.04
CA THR A 60 0.35 -3.82 -4.72
C THR A 60 1.44 -3.42 -3.74
N VAL A 61 1.03 -2.95 -2.57
CA VAL A 61 1.91 -2.43 -1.53
C VAL A 61 1.66 -3.19 -0.24
N HIS A 62 2.73 -3.59 0.44
CA HIS A 62 2.65 -4.16 1.79
C HIS A 62 3.27 -3.17 2.77
N LEU A 63 2.49 -2.76 3.75
CA LEU A 63 2.90 -1.91 4.85
C LEU A 63 2.91 -2.71 6.14
N TRP A 64 3.98 -2.56 6.92
CA TRP A 64 4.13 -3.17 8.24
C TRP A 64 4.17 -2.10 9.32
N GLN A 65 3.37 -2.26 10.37
CA GLN A 65 3.40 -1.38 11.52
C GLN A 65 4.67 -1.66 12.33
N MET A 66 5.55 -0.66 12.46
CA MET A 66 6.83 -0.81 13.16
C MET A 66 7.07 0.38 14.08
N ALA A 67 7.57 0.13 15.30
CA ALA A 67 8.09 1.19 16.17
C ALA A 67 9.46 1.68 15.67
N VAL A 68 9.47 2.44 14.57
CA VAL A 68 10.70 2.96 13.98
C VAL A 68 11.17 4.17 14.79
N HIS A 69 12.13 3.96 15.68
CA HIS A 69 12.96 5.05 16.21
C HIS A 69 13.92 5.47 15.09
N THR A 70 13.58 6.53 14.37
CA THR A 70 14.30 7.10 13.22
C THR A 70 15.83 6.98 13.31
N ARG A 71 16.40 5.97 12.65
CA ARG A 71 17.80 5.98 12.22
C ARG A 71 17.88 5.45 10.80
N GLU A 72 18.04 6.40 9.89
CA GLU A 72 18.37 6.31 8.45
C GLU A 72 17.50 5.35 7.60
N PRO A 73 16.81 5.85 6.55
CA PRO A 73 15.92 5.02 5.75
C PRO A 73 16.70 3.89 5.07
N LEU A 74 16.32 2.64 5.34
CA LEU A 74 16.92 1.41 4.79
C LEU A 74 16.75 1.23 3.27
N PHE A 75 16.24 2.25 2.56
CA PHE A 75 15.91 2.13 1.14
C PHE A 75 16.41 3.37 0.39
N SER A 76 17.64 3.29 -0.10
CA SER A 76 18.28 4.29 -0.96
C SER A 76 17.73 4.33 -2.40
N SER A 77 16.77 3.46 -2.74
CA SER A 77 16.04 3.54 -3.99
C SER A 77 14.75 4.33 -3.78
N GLN A 78 14.73 5.60 -4.21
CA GLN A 78 13.53 6.45 -4.23
C GLN A 78 12.45 5.94 -5.22
N MET A 79 12.84 5.04 -6.13
CA MET A 79 12.08 4.70 -7.34
C MET A 79 10.77 3.90 -7.12
N PRO A 80 10.60 3.00 -6.12
CA PRO A 80 9.32 2.33 -5.94
C PRO A 80 8.29 3.19 -5.18
N PHE A 81 8.72 4.22 -4.43
CA PHE A 81 7.83 5.00 -3.57
C PHE A 81 7.28 6.27 -4.22
N SER A 82 7.87 6.75 -5.31
CA SER A 82 7.40 7.94 -6.02
C SER A 82 6.01 7.76 -6.64
N GLN A 83 5.58 6.51 -6.83
CA GLN A 83 4.25 6.14 -7.32
C GLN A 83 3.22 5.98 -6.19
N LEU A 84 3.64 6.08 -4.93
CA LEU A 84 2.74 5.94 -3.79
C LEU A 84 2.13 7.29 -3.41
N PRO A 85 0.81 7.35 -3.17
CA PRO A 85 0.17 8.56 -2.69
C PRO A 85 0.78 9.08 -1.39
N PRO A 86 0.81 10.41 -1.20
CA PRO A 86 1.26 11.00 0.06
C PRO A 86 0.25 10.81 1.19
N VAL A 87 -1.02 10.60 0.86
CA VAL A 87 -2.09 10.41 1.84
C VAL A 87 -3.05 9.34 1.35
N TRP A 88 -3.42 8.44 2.25
CA TRP A 88 -4.57 7.56 2.11
C TRP A 88 -5.60 7.87 3.19
N GLN A 89 -6.87 7.95 2.82
CA GLN A 89 -7.99 8.11 3.73
C GLN A 89 -8.97 6.95 3.57
N LEU A 90 -9.33 6.30 4.68
CA LEU A 90 -10.23 5.18 4.70
C LEU A 90 -11.58 5.61 4.12
N TYR A 91 -12.09 4.78 3.23
CA TYR A 91 -13.31 5.01 2.50
C TYR A 91 -14.22 3.77 2.64
N PRO A 92 -15.55 3.94 2.67
CA PRO A 92 -16.48 2.83 2.80
C PRO A 92 -16.20 1.68 1.81
N GLY A 93 -16.30 0.44 2.29
CA GLY A 93 -16.11 -0.75 1.45
C GLY A 93 -14.67 -1.27 1.37
N ARG A 94 -13.93 -1.26 2.50
CA ARG A 94 -12.55 -1.79 2.62
C ARG A 94 -11.58 -1.23 1.59
N LYS A 95 -11.58 0.10 1.41
CA LYS A 95 -10.67 0.78 0.50
C LYS A 95 -10.19 2.10 1.07
N TYR A 96 -9.07 2.57 0.57
CA TYR A 96 -8.58 3.91 0.80
C TYR A 96 -8.83 4.78 -0.44
N ARG A 97 -9.15 6.04 -0.21
CA ARG A 97 -9.07 7.10 -1.21
C ARG A 97 -7.76 7.85 -1.02
N ALA A 98 -6.98 7.93 -2.08
CA ALA A 98 -5.72 8.65 -2.08
C ALA A 98 -5.90 10.15 -2.42
N ALA A 99 -4.85 10.94 -2.18
CA ALA A 99 -4.84 12.38 -2.48
C ALA A 99 -5.06 12.72 -3.97
N ASP A 100 -4.62 11.84 -4.87
CA ASP A 100 -4.86 11.90 -6.32
C ASP A 100 -6.25 11.40 -6.73
N SER A 101 -7.14 11.14 -5.76
CA SER A 101 -8.46 10.52 -5.92
C SER A 101 -8.46 9.08 -6.42
N SER A 102 -7.31 8.42 -6.53
CA SER A 102 -7.26 6.98 -6.81
C SER A 102 -7.83 6.17 -5.63
N PHE A 103 -8.43 5.03 -5.94
CA PHE A 103 -8.91 4.09 -4.93
C PHE A 103 -7.95 2.91 -4.79
N TRP A 104 -7.64 2.57 -3.54
CA TRP A 104 -6.75 1.49 -3.16
C TRP A 104 -7.52 0.48 -2.32
N GLU A 105 -7.67 -0.74 -2.80
CA GLU A 105 -8.39 -1.78 -2.08
C GLU A 105 -7.53 -2.35 -0.95
N ILE A 106 -8.14 -2.57 0.22
CA ILE A 106 -7.52 -3.30 1.32
C ILE A 106 -7.69 -4.79 1.04
N VAL A 107 -6.64 -5.38 0.46
CA VAL A 107 -6.61 -6.81 0.11
C VAL A 107 -6.47 -7.66 1.37
N ASP A 108 -5.60 -7.23 2.28
CA ASP A 108 -5.36 -7.90 3.54
C ASP A 108 -5.05 -6.90 4.65
N HIS A 109 -5.52 -7.21 5.85
CA HIS A 109 -5.19 -6.48 7.07
C HIS A 109 -5.10 -7.51 8.20
N GLY A 110 -3.87 -7.77 8.62
CA GLY A 110 -3.47 -8.99 9.30
C GLY A 110 -2.32 -8.76 10.28
N GLN A 111 -1.90 -9.82 10.96
CA GLN A 111 -0.73 -9.80 11.83
C GLN A 111 0.17 -10.96 11.43
N ILE A 112 1.43 -10.66 11.16
CA ILE A 112 2.46 -11.65 10.81
C ILE A 112 3.58 -11.53 11.84
N ASP A 113 3.90 -12.62 12.55
CA ASP A 113 4.99 -12.67 13.53
C ASP A 113 4.97 -11.50 14.56
N SER A 114 3.78 -11.10 15.01
CA SER A 114 3.53 -9.97 15.93
C SER A 114 3.50 -8.57 15.31
N MET A 115 3.66 -8.47 14.00
CA MET A 115 3.64 -7.21 13.27
C MET A 115 2.36 -7.04 12.47
N GLU A 116 1.66 -5.95 12.69
CA GLU A 116 0.46 -5.61 11.93
C GLU A 116 0.85 -5.33 10.47
N GLN A 117 0.15 -5.96 9.54
CA GLN A 117 0.34 -5.84 8.10
C GLN A 117 -0.92 -5.26 7.47
N LEU A 118 -0.72 -4.32 6.57
CA LEU A 118 -1.75 -3.78 5.69
C LEU A 118 -1.30 -3.97 4.23
N VAL A 119 -2.14 -4.59 3.42
CA VAL A 119 -1.88 -4.82 1.99
C VAL A 119 -2.88 -4.04 1.17
N LEU A 120 -2.36 -3.12 0.35
CA LEU A 120 -3.14 -2.25 -0.50
C LEU A 120 -2.91 -2.57 -1.97
N THR A 121 -3.96 -2.58 -2.78
CA THR A 121 -3.83 -2.72 -4.23
C THR A 121 -4.53 -1.58 -4.96
N TYR A 122 -3.78 -0.90 -5.81
CA TYR A 122 -4.29 0.03 -6.83
C TYR A 122 -4.56 -0.72 -8.12
N GLN A 123 -5.75 -0.48 -8.68
CA GLN A 123 -6.11 -0.89 -10.02
C GLN A 123 -6.47 0.36 -10.83
N PRO A 124 -5.81 0.59 -11.99
CA PRO A 124 -6.17 1.70 -12.85
C PRO A 124 -7.59 1.48 -13.42
N GLU A 125 -8.36 2.56 -13.52
CA GLU A 125 -9.67 2.52 -14.17
C GLU A 125 -9.48 2.19 -15.66
N ARG A 126 -9.80 0.95 -16.05
CA ARG A 126 -9.84 0.58 -17.46
C ARG A 126 -11.04 1.29 -18.09
N LYS A 127 -10.80 2.35 -18.87
CA LYS A 127 -11.79 2.83 -19.84
C LYS A 127 -11.94 1.76 -20.91
N ASP A 128 -13.09 1.09 -20.92
CA ASP A 128 -13.57 0.25 -22.03
C ASP A 128 -13.81 1.10 -23.29
#